data_AF-A0A2V7XYH4-F1
#
_entry.id   AF-A0A2V7XYH4-F1
#
_cell.length_a   1.000
_cell.length_b   1.000
_cell.length_c   1.000
_cell.angle_alpha   90.00
_cell.angle_beta   90.00
_cell.angle_gamma   90.00
#
_symmetry.space_group_name_H-M   'P 1'
#
loop_
_entity.id
_entity.type
_entity.pdbx_description
1 polymer ?
#
loop_
_entity_poly.entity_id
_entity_poly.type
_entity_poly.pdbx_seq_one_letter_code
_entity_poly.pdbx_strand_id
1 'polypeptide(L)'
;MTPRSSVDNLLRTAQQHHVQLSVMADTKASILITISSIVMTIALSRASDPQLRPALLTLAAACLISLMLAIVAVLPTFARSKRRSAERNILFFGHFAQMSDDEYRDEMEHILSSDALIYETAVRDIHSLGVYLYKKKYRFLRFAYVALLFGFILATFVEAWFYWRT
;
A
#
# COMPACT_ATOMS: atom_id res chain seq x y z
N MET A 1 -3.97 -39.65 -9.81
CA MET A 1 -3.86 -38.30 -10.40
C MET A 1 -3.27 -37.37 -9.35
N THR A 2 -2.21 -36.67 -9.70
CA THR A 2 -1.14 -36.11 -8.84
C THR A 2 -1.59 -35.03 -7.85
N PRO A 3 -1.73 -35.32 -6.54
CA PRO A 3 -2.12 -34.32 -5.53
C PRO A 3 -1.07 -33.21 -5.37
N ARG A 4 0.21 -33.55 -5.53
CA ARG A 4 1.34 -32.62 -5.37
C ARG A 4 1.30 -31.47 -6.37
N SER A 5 1.05 -31.76 -7.65
CA SER A 5 0.95 -30.72 -8.69
C SER A 5 -0.18 -29.73 -8.43
N SER A 6 -1.29 -30.19 -7.84
CA SER A 6 -2.42 -29.31 -7.52
C SER A 6 -2.10 -28.38 -6.34
N VAL A 7 -1.39 -28.87 -5.33
CA VAL A 7 -0.92 -28.07 -4.18
C VAL A 7 0.12 -27.04 -4.64
N ASP A 8 1.11 -27.46 -5.43
CA ASP A 8 2.15 -26.57 -5.93
C ASP A 8 1.56 -25.46 -6.82
N ASN A 9 0.60 -25.80 -7.69
CA ASN A 9 -0.11 -24.84 -8.51
C ASN A 9 -0.94 -23.87 -7.67
N LEU A 10 -1.65 -24.34 -6.64
CA LEU A 10 -2.42 -23.47 -5.75
C LEU A 10 -1.53 -22.44 -5.06
N LEU A 11 -0.40 -22.88 -4.49
CA LEU A 11 0.53 -22.00 -3.78
C LEU A 11 1.16 -20.98 -4.74
N ARG A 12 1.58 -21.43 -5.92
CA ARG A 12 2.09 -20.56 -6.98
C ARG A 12 1.06 -19.52 -7.39
N THR A 13 -0.18 -19.93 -7.65
CA THR A 13 -1.26 -19.02 -8.05
C THR A 13 -1.58 -18.02 -6.94
N ALA A 14 -1.62 -18.44 -5.67
CA ALA A 14 -1.84 -17.55 -4.53
C ALA A 14 -0.71 -16.52 -4.39
N GLN A 15 0.55 -16.94 -4.49
CA GLN A 15 1.70 -16.04 -4.44
C GLN A 15 1.67 -15.03 -5.61
N GLN A 16 1.38 -15.49 -6.83
CA GLN A 16 1.20 -14.62 -7.99
C GLN A 16 0.06 -13.61 -7.79
N HIS A 17 -1.07 -14.02 -7.22
CA HIS A 17 -2.16 -13.10 -6.88
C HIS A 17 -1.72 -12.03 -5.88
N HIS A 18 -0.92 -12.35 -4.87
CA HIS A 18 -0.40 -11.35 -3.93
C HIS A 18 0.56 -10.36 -4.58
N VAL A 19 1.44 -10.82 -5.48
CA VAL A 19 2.29 -9.94 -6.27
C VAL A 19 1.44 -9.00 -7.13
N GLN A 20 0.43 -9.53 -7.82
CA GLN A 20 -0.50 -8.72 -8.62
C GLN A 20 -1.27 -7.70 -7.77
N LEU A 21 -1.78 -8.07 -6.60
CA LEU A 21 -2.45 -7.15 -5.68
C LEU A 21 -1.51 -6.03 -5.21
N SER A 22 -0.23 -6.34 -4.99
CA SER A 22 0.78 -5.34 -4.61
C SER A 22 0.99 -4.33 -5.74
N VAL A 23 1.15 -4.80 -6.98
CA VAL A 23 1.29 -3.94 -8.16
C VAL A 23 0.03 -3.11 -8.39
N MET A 24 -1.16 -3.70 -8.23
CA MET A 24 -2.43 -2.97 -8.38
C MET A 24 -2.57 -1.85 -7.34
N ALA A 25 -2.13 -2.07 -6.10
CA ALA A 25 -2.11 -1.03 -5.08
C ALA A 25 -1.18 0.13 -5.47
N ASP A 26 -0.01 -0.18 -6.02
CA ASP A 26 0.93 0.84 -6.50
C ASP A 26 0.36 1.62 -7.68
N THR A 27 -0.31 0.94 -8.62
CA THR A 27 -1.04 1.60 -9.72
C THR A 27 -2.12 2.55 -9.21
N LYS A 28 -2.95 2.11 -8.24
CA LYS A 28 -4.00 2.96 -7.66
C LYS A 28 -3.43 4.18 -6.94
N ALA A 29 -2.33 4.01 -6.21
CA ALA A 29 -1.65 5.13 -5.55
C ALA A 29 -1.06 6.11 -6.57
N SER A 30 -0.42 5.63 -7.65
CA SER A 30 0.09 6.48 -8.72
C SER A 30 -1.01 7.29 -9.39
N ILE A 31 -2.17 6.67 -9.69
CA ILE A 31 -3.35 7.38 -10.21
C ILE A 31 -3.79 8.49 -9.24
N LEU A 32 -3.84 8.20 -7.95
CA LEU A 32 -4.28 9.16 -6.94
C LEU A 32 -3.30 10.33 -6.77
N ILE A 33 -1.99 10.07 -6.86
CA ILE A 33 -0.94 11.10 -6.89
C ILE A 33 -1.15 12.01 -8.10
N THR A 34 -1.33 11.44 -9.29
CA THR A 34 -1.56 12.21 -10.52
C THR A 34 -2.81 13.09 -10.43
N ILE A 35 -3.95 12.51 -10.04
CA ILE A 35 -5.22 13.25 -9.92
C ILE A 35 -5.08 14.36 -8.87
N SER A 36 -4.57 14.04 -7.69
CA SER A 36 -4.42 15.02 -6.61
C SER A 36 -3.48 16.17 -7.00
N SER A 37 -2.40 15.87 -7.74
CA SER A 37 -1.45 16.87 -8.24
C SER A 37 -2.09 17.80 -9.28
N ILE A 38 -2.83 17.25 -10.24
CA ILE A 38 -3.53 18.03 -11.27
C ILE A 38 -4.57 18.95 -10.61
N VAL A 39 -5.42 18.41 -9.75
CA VAL A 39 -6.48 19.17 -9.07
C VAL A 39 -5.88 20.28 -8.19
N MET A 40 -4.84 19.96 -7.43
CA MET A 40 -4.13 20.94 -6.59
C MET A 40 -3.52 22.06 -7.43
N THR A 41 -2.87 21.74 -8.55
CA THR A 41 -2.26 22.72 -9.45
C THR A 41 -3.32 23.67 -10.01
N ILE A 42 -4.46 23.14 -10.48
CA ILE A 42 -5.57 23.95 -10.97
C ILE A 42 -6.13 24.84 -9.85
N ALA A 43 -6.37 24.27 -8.67
CA ALA A 43 -6.91 25.00 -7.54
C ALA A 43 -6.02 26.18 -7.12
N LEU A 44 -4.71 25.97 -7.03
CA LEU A 44 -3.75 27.02 -6.73
C LEU A 44 -3.65 28.07 -7.84
N SER A 45 -3.75 27.65 -9.11
CA SER A 45 -3.71 28.59 -10.26
C SER A 45 -4.89 29.58 -10.26
N ARG A 46 -6.04 29.17 -9.71
CA ARG A 46 -7.26 29.97 -9.64
C ARG A 46 -7.49 30.63 -8.27
N ALA A 47 -6.59 30.40 -7.29
CA ALA A 47 -6.72 30.95 -5.93
C ALA A 47 -6.48 32.47 -5.83
N SER A 48 -6.17 33.15 -6.95
CA SER A 48 -6.13 34.61 -7.04
C SER A 48 -7.52 35.24 -7.06
N ASP A 49 -8.55 34.50 -7.47
CA ASP A 49 -9.94 34.96 -7.44
C ASP A 49 -10.44 35.03 -5.99
N PRO A 50 -10.76 36.23 -5.45
CA PRO A 50 -11.18 36.38 -4.06
C PRO A 50 -12.48 35.62 -3.72
N GLN A 51 -13.38 35.41 -4.69
CA GLN A 51 -14.65 34.72 -4.46
C GLN A 51 -14.46 33.21 -4.32
N LEU A 52 -13.54 32.63 -5.11
CA LEU A 52 -13.29 31.18 -5.12
C LEU A 52 -12.15 30.75 -4.17
N ARG A 53 -11.31 31.70 -3.74
CA ARG A 53 -10.13 31.46 -2.88
C ARG A 53 -10.40 30.52 -1.68
N PRO A 54 -11.45 30.69 -0.84
CA PRO A 54 -11.61 29.83 0.33
C PRO A 54 -11.90 28.37 -0.04
N ALA A 55 -12.71 28.13 -1.07
CA ALA A 55 -13.01 26.79 -1.56
C ALA A 55 -11.79 26.14 -2.22
N LEU A 56 -11.07 26.89 -3.05
CA LEU A 56 -9.88 26.39 -3.75
C LEU A 56 -8.72 26.08 -2.82
N LEU A 57 -8.50 26.89 -1.77
CA LEU A 57 -7.47 26.58 -0.76
C LEU A 57 -7.84 25.36 0.07
N THR A 58 -9.12 25.19 0.40
CA THR A 58 -9.63 24.00 1.09
C THR A 58 -9.40 22.74 0.25
N LEU A 59 -9.72 22.81 -1.04
CA LEU A 59 -9.48 21.73 -1.99
C LEU A 59 -7.99 21.41 -2.14
N ALA A 60 -7.14 22.43 -2.29
CA ALA A 60 -5.69 22.26 -2.41
C ALA A 60 -5.09 21.59 -1.17
N ALA A 61 -5.52 21.96 0.03
CA ALA A 61 -5.09 21.33 1.27
C ALA A 61 -5.50 19.85 1.34
N ALA A 62 -6.73 19.51 0.95
CA ALA A 62 -7.18 18.12 0.92
C ALA A 62 -6.45 17.28 -0.14
N CYS A 63 -6.18 17.85 -1.33
CA CYS A 63 -5.35 17.22 -2.35
C CYS A 63 -3.93 16.96 -1.86
N LEU A 64 -3.34 17.90 -1.12
CA LEU A 64 -2.01 17.71 -0.51
C LEU A 64 -2.01 16.54 0.48
N ILE A 65 -3.02 16.45 1.35
CA ILE A 65 -3.15 15.34 2.31
C ILE A 65 -3.32 13.99 1.57
N SER A 66 -4.22 13.94 0.58
CA SER A 66 -4.41 12.76 -0.27
C SER A 66 -3.11 12.32 -0.94
N LEU A 67 -2.38 13.28 -1.53
CA LEU A 67 -1.12 13.05 -2.23
C LEU A 67 -0.05 12.50 -1.27
N MET A 68 0.11 13.11 -0.09
CA MET A 68 1.03 12.61 0.94
C MET A 68 0.70 11.17 1.36
N LEU A 69 -0.58 10.86 1.60
CA LEU A 69 -1.02 9.52 1.97
C LEU A 69 -0.78 8.50 0.84
N ALA A 70 -1.00 8.89 -0.42
CA ALA A 70 -0.74 8.05 -1.57
C ALA A 70 0.76 7.77 -1.76
N ILE A 71 1.62 8.77 -1.54
CA ILE A 71 3.08 8.60 -1.54
C ILE A 71 3.51 7.62 -0.43
N VAL A 72 2.96 7.76 0.77
CA VAL A 72 3.25 6.83 1.88
C VAL A 72 2.83 5.39 1.54
N ALA A 73 1.77 5.19 0.76
CA ALA A 73 1.32 3.88 0.34
C ALA A 73 2.31 3.15 -0.60
N VAL A 74 3.06 3.89 -1.43
CA VAL A 74 4.05 3.34 -2.37
C VAL A 74 5.48 3.34 -1.82
N LEU A 75 5.73 4.08 -0.73
CA LEU A 75 7.06 4.18 -0.13
C LEU A 75 7.54 2.79 0.31
N PRO A 76 8.78 2.38 -0.05
CA PRO A 76 9.34 1.12 0.41
C PRO A 76 9.47 1.17 1.94
N THR A 77 8.69 0.35 2.64
CA THR A 77 8.81 0.20 4.10
C THR A 77 9.86 -0.86 4.40
N PHE A 78 11.03 -0.42 4.87
CA PHE A 78 12.04 -1.30 5.46
C PHE A 78 11.66 -1.57 6.92
N ALA A 79 10.61 -2.36 7.13
CA ALA A 79 10.24 -2.75 8.49
C ALA A 79 11.32 -3.68 9.05
N ARG A 80 12.14 -3.19 10.00
CA ARG A 80 12.90 -4.04 10.91
C ARG A 80 11.92 -4.98 11.60
N SER A 81 12.01 -6.26 11.30
CA SER A 81 11.20 -7.26 11.98
C SER A 81 11.83 -7.51 13.33
N LYS A 82 11.20 -7.02 14.40
CA LYS A 82 11.58 -7.33 15.79
C LYS A 82 11.14 -8.74 16.22
N ARG A 83 10.64 -9.58 15.31
CA ARG A 83 10.18 -10.93 15.66
C ARG A 83 11.36 -11.84 15.97
N ARG A 84 11.23 -12.61 17.06
CA ARG A 84 12.15 -13.69 17.45
C ARG A 84 12.33 -14.68 16.30
N SER A 85 13.52 -15.28 16.20
CA SER A 85 13.98 -16.06 15.04
C SER A 85 13.00 -17.13 14.55
N ALA A 86 12.32 -17.82 15.46
CA ALA A 86 11.40 -18.93 15.16
C ALA A 86 10.10 -18.54 14.39
N GLU A 87 9.77 -17.24 14.27
CA GLU A 87 8.60 -16.77 13.51
C GLU A 87 8.96 -15.97 12.25
N ARG A 88 10.25 -15.91 11.88
CA ARG A 88 10.69 -15.14 10.71
C ARG A 88 10.42 -15.95 9.44
N ASN A 89 9.49 -15.47 8.63
CA ASN A 89 9.34 -15.95 7.26
C ASN A 89 10.58 -15.54 6.43
N ILE A 90 11.45 -16.49 6.12
CA ILE A 90 12.69 -16.23 5.36
C ILE A 90 12.46 -16.01 3.85
N LEU A 91 11.28 -16.32 3.32
CA LEU A 91 10.95 -16.03 1.92
C LEU A 91 10.60 -14.54 1.73
N PHE A 92 10.27 -13.84 2.83
CA PHE A 92 9.95 -12.42 2.78
C PHE A 92 11.22 -11.56 2.81
N PHE A 93 11.37 -10.70 1.80
CA PHE A 93 12.49 -9.77 1.64
C PHE A 93 12.87 -9.01 2.91
N GLY A 94 11.88 -8.45 3.61
CA GLY A 94 12.15 -7.67 4.82
C GLY A 94 12.78 -8.46 5.95
N HIS A 95 12.71 -9.80 5.95
CA HIS A 95 13.29 -10.65 6.97
C HIS A 95 14.65 -11.19 6.57
N PHE A 96 14.79 -11.79 5.39
CA PHE A 96 16.07 -12.38 4.98
C PHE A 96 17.14 -11.33 4.69
N ALA A 97 16.76 -10.12 4.24
CA ALA A 97 17.72 -9.04 4.01
C ALA A 97 18.44 -8.56 5.29
N GLN A 98 18.02 -9.04 6.46
CA GLN A 98 18.64 -8.76 7.77
C GLN A 98 19.45 -9.95 8.31
N MET A 99 19.50 -11.07 7.59
CA MET A 99 20.22 -12.29 7.99
C MET A 99 21.64 -12.31 7.39
N SER A 100 22.58 -13.01 8.03
CA SER A 100 23.86 -13.34 7.39
C SER A 100 23.66 -14.43 6.32
N ASP A 101 24.64 -14.58 5.42
CA ASP A 101 24.61 -15.64 4.41
C ASP A 101 24.53 -17.04 5.06
N ASP A 102 25.34 -17.28 6.09
CA ASP A 102 25.35 -18.54 6.84
C ASP A 102 23.99 -18.82 7.51
N GLU A 103 23.40 -17.82 8.19
CA GLU A 103 22.10 -17.96 8.86
C GLU A 103 20.98 -18.24 7.85
N TYR A 104 21.03 -17.60 6.68
CA TYR A 104 20.06 -17.84 5.61
C TYR A 104 20.20 -19.24 5.01
N ARG A 105 21.43 -19.70 4.78
CA ARG A 105 21.70 -21.02 4.20
C ARG A 105 21.27 -22.15 5.14
N ASP A 106 21.60 -22.04 6.43
CA ASP A 106 21.23 -23.03 7.44
C ASP A 106 19.70 -23.18 7.56
N GLU A 107 18.98 -22.06 7.62
CA GLU A 107 17.51 -22.07 7.71
C GLU A 107 16.88 -22.60 6.41
N MET A 108 17.44 -22.26 5.25
CA MET A 108 16.98 -22.77 3.97
C MET A 108 17.20 -24.28 3.83
N GLU A 109 18.36 -24.79 4.27
CA GLU A 109 18.65 -26.23 4.29
C GLU A 109 17.67 -26.97 5.20
N HIS A 110 17.37 -26.40 6.39
CA HIS A 110 16.35 -26.95 7.28
C HIS A 110 14.97 -27.00 6.62
N ILE A 111 14.54 -25.95 5.92
CA ILE A 111 13.25 -25.95 5.21
C ILE A 111 13.22 -26.98 4.08
N LEU A 112 14.31 -27.11 3.33
CA LEU A 112 14.44 -28.07 2.23
C LEU A 112 14.54 -29.53 2.70
N SER A 113 14.77 -29.76 4.00
CA SER A 113 14.89 -31.11 4.58
C SER A 113 13.58 -31.92 4.54
N SER A 114 12.42 -31.26 4.44
CA SER A 114 11.13 -31.97 4.30
C SER A 114 10.08 -31.20 3.51
N ASP A 115 9.28 -31.94 2.74
CA ASP A 115 8.13 -31.38 1.99
C ASP A 115 7.15 -30.63 2.90
N ALA A 116 6.94 -31.11 4.13
CA ALA A 116 6.03 -30.47 5.09
C ALA A 116 6.50 -29.06 5.46
N LEU A 117 7.81 -28.88 5.69
CA LEU A 117 8.40 -27.59 6.01
C LEU A 117 8.38 -26.63 4.82
N ILE A 118 8.58 -27.14 3.60
CA ILE A 118 8.45 -26.34 2.37
C ILE A 118 7.03 -25.75 2.27
N TYR A 119 6.01 -26.60 2.37
CA TYR A 119 4.62 -26.16 2.27
C TYR A 119 4.21 -25.24 3.41
N GLU A 120 4.63 -25.54 4.65
CA GLU A 120 4.38 -24.67 5.79
C GLU A 120 5.00 -23.28 5.60
N THR A 121 6.24 -23.21 5.14
CA THR A 121 6.95 -21.95 4.89
C THR A 121 6.26 -21.15 3.78
N ALA A 122 5.85 -21.79 2.68
CA ALA A 122 5.13 -21.14 1.59
C ALA A 122 3.78 -20.56 2.04
N VAL A 123 3.00 -21.30 2.84
CA VAL A 123 1.72 -20.82 3.39
C VAL A 123 1.93 -19.63 4.32
N ARG A 124 2.96 -19.69 5.19
CA ARG A 124 3.34 -18.56 6.06
C ARG A 124 3.75 -17.33 5.27
N ASP A 125 4.41 -17.50 4.13
CA ASP A 125 4.78 -16.41 3.23
C ASP A 125 3.57 -15.74 2.58
N ILE A 126 2.69 -16.52 1.96
CA ILE A 126 1.44 -16.05 1.38
C ILE A 126 0.62 -15.25 2.40
N HIS A 127 0.46 -15.78 3.62
CA HIS A 127 -0.24 -15.07 4.69
C HIS A 127 0.45 -13.76 5.09
N SER A 128 1.78 -13.77 5.22
CA SER A 128 2.56 -12.57 5.58
C SER A 128 2.46 -11.47 4.52
N LEU A 129 2.55 -11.84 3.23
CA LEU A 129 2.33 -10.94 2.09
C LEU A 129 0.94 -10.31 2.16
N GLY A 130 -0.11 -11.13 2.34
CA GLY A 130 -1.49 -10.63 2.45
C GLY A 130 -1.69 -9.63 3.59
N VAL A 131 -1.19 -9.96 4.80
CA VAL A 131 -1.28 -9.07 5.97
C VAL A 131 -0.54 -7.76 5.74
N TYR A 132 0.65 -7.81 5.14
CA TYR A 132 1.44 -6.61 4.85
C TYR A 132 0.71 -5.70 3.85
N LEU A 133 0.21 -6.24 2.75
CA LEU A 133 -0.56 -5.49 1.74
C LEU A 133 -1.77 -4.80 2.38
N TYR A 134 -2.57 -5.55 3.15
CA TYR A 134 -3.78 -5.03 3.78
C TYR A 134 -3.49 -3.91 4.79
N LYS A 135 -2.56 -4.15 5.73
CA LYS A 135 -2.32 -3.22 6.86
C LYS A 135 -1.52 -1.98 6.46
N LYS A 136 -0.63 -2.08 5.47
CA LYS A 136 0.24 -0.99 5.04
C LYS A 136 -0.35 -0.31 3.80
N LYS A 137 -0.20 -0.93 2.63
CA LYS A 137 -0.55 -0.30 1.33
C LYS A 137 -2.02 0.10 1.25
N TYR A 138 -2.94 -0.83 1.45
CA TYR A 138 -4.38 -0.57 1.26
C TYR A 138 -4.97 0.36 2.33
N ARG A 139 -4.41 0.37 3.53
CA ARG A 139 -4.87 1.28 4.61
C ARG A 139 -4.55 2.73 4.28
N PHE A 140 -3.32 3.04 3.87
CA PHE A 140 -2.95 4.41 3.45
C PHE A 140 -3.70 4.83 2.19
N LEU A 141 -3.84 3.91 1.23
CA LEU A 141 -4.62 4.17 0.02
C LEU A 141 -6.08 4.53 0.34
N ARG A 142 -6.72 3.79 1.27
CA ARG A 142 -8.08 4.13 1.74
C ARG A 142 -8.14 5.54 2.34
N PHE A 143 -7.19 5.91 3.19
CA PHE A 143 -7.16 7.25 3.77
C PHE A 143 -6.96 8.33 2.71
N ALA A 144 -6.12 8.08 1.72
CA ALA A 144 -5.90 9.01 0.62
C ALA A 144 -7.19 9.26 -0.19
N TYR A 145 -7.92 8.19 -0.53
CA TYR A 145 -9.23 8.30 -1.19
C TYR A 145 -10.24 9.09 -0.35
N VAL A 146 -10.35 8.79 0.94
CA VAL A 146 -11.27 9.48 1.85
C VAL A 146 -10.90 10.97 1.96
N ALA A 147 -9.61 11.30 2.10
CA ALA A 147 -9.15 12.67 2.18
C ALA A 147 -9.49 13.45 0.91
N LEU A 148 -9.29 12.87 -0.28
CA LEU A 148 -9.62 13.52 -1.54
C LEU A 148 -11.13 13.74 -1.69
N LEU A 149 -11.94 12.70 -1.48
CA LEU A 149 -13.40 12.78 -1.61
C LEU A 149 -14.01 13.76 -0.59
N PHE A 150 -13.57 13.69 0.66
CA PHE A 150 -13.98 14.62 1.69
C PHE A 150 -13.55 16.06 1.35
N GLY A 151 -12.36 16.23 0.78
CA GLY A 151 -11.86 17.51 0.27
C GLY A 151 -12.77 18.16 -0.76
N PHE A 152 -13.22 17.38 -1.76
CA PHE A 152 -14.18 17.87 -2.76
C PHE A 152 -15.48 18.32 -2.13
N ILE A 153 -16.07 17.49 -1.28
CA ILE A 153 -17.34 17.81 -0.60
C ILE A 153 -17.18 19.08 0.25
N LEU A 154 -16.13 19.15 1.05
CA LEU A 154 -15.88 20.29 1.93
C LEU A 154 -15.64 21.58 1.15
N ALA A 155 -14.88 21.53 0.05
CA ALA A 155 -14.65 22.69 -0.81
C ALA A 155 -15.97 23.23 -1.39
N THR A 156 -16.85 22.34 -1.88
CA THR A 156 -18.18 22.74 -2.38
C THR A 156 -19.05 23.36 -1.29
N PHE A 157 -19.03 22.81 -0.07
CA PHE A 157 -19.75 23.41 1.07
C PHE A 157 -19.21 24.80 1.43
N VAL A 158 -17.88 24.97 1.43
CA VAL A 158 -17.25 26.27 1.71
C VAL A 158 -17.64 27.30 0.65
N GLU A 159 -17.66 26.92 -0.63
CA GLU A 159 -18.10 27.79 -1.72
C GLU A 159 -19.57 28.20 -1.56
N ALA A 160 -20.47 27.24 -1.33
CA ALA A 160 -21.90 27.50 -1.14
C ALA A 160 -22.17 28.40 0.07
N TRP A 161 -21.45 28.19 1.17
CA TRP A 161 -21.55 29.01 2.38
C TRP A 161 -21.09 30.45 2.13
N PHE A 162 -20.00 30.63 1.38
CA PHE A 162 -19.49 31.95 1.05
C PHE A 162 -20.44 32.69 0.10
N TYR A 163 -20.99 31.99 -0.90
CA TYR A 163 -21.99 32.54 -1.82
C TYR A 163 -23.27 33.00 -1.09
N TRP A 164 -23.74 32.25 -0.10
CA TRP A 164 -24.95 32.62 0.65
C TRP A 164 -24.74 33.80 1.63
N ARG A 165 -23.49 34.12 1.98
CA ARG A 165 -23.14 35.23 2.88
C ARG A 165 -22.81 36.55 2.15
N THR A 166 -22.62 36.51 0.84
CA THR A 166 -22.26 37.68 0.00
C THR A 166 -23.50 38.24 -0.67
#